data_AF-A0A8H7HN30-F1
#
_entry.id   AF-A0A8H7HN30-F1
#
_cell.length_a   1.000
_cell.length_b   1.000
_cell.length_c   1.000
_cell.angle_alpha   90.00
_cell.angle_beta   90.00
_cell.angle_gamma   90.00
#
_symmetry.space_group_name_H-M   'P 1'
#
loop_
_entity.id
_entity.type
_entity.pdbx_description
1 polymer ?
#
loop_
_entity_poly.entity_id
_entity_poly.type
_entity_poly.pdbx_seq_one_letter_code
_entity_poly.pdbx_strand_id
1 'polypeptide(L)'
;MRFIYLIVLATLASASPFSVNRTVERREFIPEPTDAVIVRQYLDELIVAPPFNSERKQFGQWITIDGKCDTRKAILKRDAIDDVILDSDCGIVSGSWRSDYDGKLILDRHARGMDIDHIVPLKEAWVSGAYNWTAERRIEFANDLIRPQLLAVSAQSNRMKGGRDPSKWMPSFREFRCPYVRAWIQVKHFYGLTVDQDEKDALAKLIKNC
;
A
#
# COMPACT_ATOMS: atom_id res chain seq x y z
N MET A 1 11.10 -53.00 -64.35
CA MET A 1 10.04 -52.30 -63.59
C MET A 1 10.40 -52.33 -62.11
N ARG A 2 10.95 -51.24 -61.57
CA ARG A 2 11.24 -51.07 -60.13
C ARG A 2 10.56 -49.77 -59.69
N PHE A 3 9.50 -49.89 -58.90
CA PHE A 3 8.84 -48.75 -58.28
C PHE A 3 9.57 -48.41 -56.97
N ILE A 4 10.17 -47.23 -56.91
CA ILE A 4 10.73 -46.67 -55.69
C ILE A 4 9.65 -45.76 -55.10
N TYR A 5 9.06 -46.17 -53.97
CA TYR A 5 8.17 -45.33 -53.18
C TYR A 5 9.03 -44.41 -52.31
N LEU A 6 9.02 -43.10 -52.60
CA LEU A 6 9.52 -42.07 -51.70
C LEU A 6 8.39 -41.69 -50.72
N ILE A 7 8.50 -42.17 -49.48
CA ILE A 7 7.66 -41.71 -48.37
C ILE A 7 8.32 -40.43 -47.83
N VAL A 8 7.68 -39.28 -48.09
CA VAL A 8 8.04 -38.00 -47.45
C VAL A 8 7.34 -37.97 -46.10
N LEU A 9 8.08 -38.19 -45.01
CA LEU A 9 7.58 -37.92 -43.66
C LEU A 9 7.55 -36.40 -43.45
N ALA A 10 6.36 -35.80 -43.55
CA ALA A 10 6.11 -34.45 -43.07
C ALA A 10 6.04 -34.47 -41.53
N THR A 11 7.07 -33.96 -40.86
CA THR A 11 7.04 -33.72 -39.42
C THR A 11 6.09 -32.54 -39.15
N LEU A 12 4.88 -32.85 -38.69
CA LEU A 12 3.97 -31.88 -38.10
C LEU A 12 4.57 -31.44 -36.76
N ALA A 13 5.26 -30.29 -36.75
CA ALA A 13 5.57 -29.59 -35.52
C ALA A 13 4.25 -29.04 -34.96
N SER A 14 3.62 -29.79 -34.05
CA SER A 14 2.51 -29.30 -33.25
C SER A 14 3.02 -28.14 -32.39
N ALA A 15 2.76 -26.91 -32.83
CA ALA A 15 2.85 -25.75 -31.97
C ALA A 15 1.75 -25.87 -30.91
N SER A 16 2.10 -26.45 -29.77
CA SER A 16 1.27 -26.35 -28.58
C SER A 16 1.04 -24.86 -28.29
N PRO A 17 -0.20 -24.40 -28.12
CA PRO A 17 -0.41 -23.06 -27.61
C PRO A 17 0.18 -23.05 -26.19
N PHE A 18 1.25 -22.28 -26.00
CA PHE A 18 1.73 -21.94 -24.67
C PHE A 18 0.56 -21.25 -23.96
N SER A 19 -0.17 -22.00 -23.14
CA SER A 19 -1.04 -21.42 -22.12
C SER A 19 -0.11 -20.74 -21.12
N VAL A 20 0.15 -19.45 -21.33
CA VAL A 20 0.76 -18.61 -20.31
C VAL A 20 -0.26 -18.53 -19.19
N ASN A 21 -0.17 -19.47 -18.26
CA ASN A 21 -0.79 -19.35 -16.96
C ASN A 21 0.02 -18.26 -16.25
N ARG A 22 -0.27 -17.00 -16.58
CA ARG A 22 0.26 -15.83 -15.90
C ARG A 22 -0.44 -15.81 -14.55
N THR A 23 -0.02 -16.68 -13.64
CA THR A 23 0.01 -16.28 -12.24
C THR A 23 0.86 -15.04 -12.24
N VAL A 24 0.20 -13.88 -12.22
CA VAL A 24 0.83 -12.58 -12.04
C VAL A 24 1.64 -12.73 -10.76
N GLU A 25 2.93 -13.02 -10.91
CA GLU A 25 3.84 -13.03 -9.78
C GLU A 25 3.76 -11.65 -9.15
N ARG A 26 3.47 -11.72 -7.87
CA ARG A 26 2.78 -10.73 -7.06
C ARG A 26 3.65 -9.48 -6.96
N ARG A 27 3.07 -8.31 -7.26
CA ARG A 27 3.52 -7.04 -6.67
C ARG A 27 3.71 -7.28 -5.17
N GLU A 28 4.95 -7.27 -4.67
CA GLU A 28 5.17 -7.10 -3.24
C GLU A 28 4.42 -5.84 -2.84
N PHE A 29 3.64 -5.92 -1.77
CA PHE A 29 2.76 -4.84 -1.32
C PHE A 29 3.61 -3.58 -0.97
N ILE A 30 3.03 -2.60 -0.29
CA ILE A 30 3.81 -1.60 0.49
C ILE A 30 5.12 -2.17 1.09
N PRO A 31 6.16 -1.36 1.36
CA PRO A 31 7.40 -1.83 1.99
C PRO A 31 7.10 -2.88 3.04
N GLU A 32 7.61 -4.10 2.84
CA GLU A 32 7.07 -5.27 3.55
C GLU A 32 7.03 -5.00 5.05
N PRO A 33 5.83 -5.02 5.66
CA PRO A 33 5.71 -4.76 7.08
C PRO A 33 6.53 -5.76 7.89
N THR A 34 6.98 -5.38 9.08
CA THR A 34 7.69 -6.30 9.97
C THR A 34 6.86 -7.58 10.23
N ASP A 35 7.52 -8.73 10.40
CA ASP A 35 6.88 -10.03 10.63
C ASP A 35 5.85 -9.99 11.79
N ALA A 36 4.77 -10.77 11.66
CA ALA A 36 3.67 -10.78 12.63
C ALA A 36 4.13 -11.11 14.05
N VAL A 37 5.13 -11.99 14.22
CA VAL A 37 5.66 -12.35 15.54
C VAL A 37 6.28 -11.13 16.23
N ILE A 38 7.10 -10.37 15.52
CA ILE A 38 7.76 -9.16 16.04
C ILE A 38 6.74 -8.04 16.25
N VAL A 39 5.80 -7.88 15.30
CA VAL A 39 4.76 -6.85 15.39
C VAL A 39 3.87 -7.05 16.63
N ARG A 40 3.63 -8.28 17.10
CA ARG A 40 2.90 -8.49 18.35
C ARG A 40 3.65 -7.91 19.56
N GLN A 41 4.98 -7.95 19.56
CA GLN A 41 5.79 -7.30 20.61
C GLN A 41 5.65 -5.77 20.53
N TYR A 42 5.72 -5.20 19.32
CA TYR A 42 5.47 -3.78 19.12
C TYR A 42 4.08 -3.38 19.59
N LEU A 43 3.06 -4.20 19.31
CA LEU A 43 1.71 -3.97 19.80
C LEU A 43 1.71 -3.91 21.32
N ASP A 44 2.33 -4.84 22.03
CA ASP A 44 2.37 -4.84 23.50
C ASP A 44 3.02 -3.56 24.06
N GLU A 45 4.05 -3.03 23.40
CA GLU A 45 4.76 -1.81 23.76
C GLU A 45 3.98 -0.50 23.49
N LEU A 46 2.95 -0.52 22.63
CA LEU A 46 2.14 0.66 22.34
C LEU A 46 1.41 1.15 23.59
N ILE A 47 1.62 2.43 23.92
CA ILE A 47 0.95 3.12 25.02
C ILE A 47 -0.53 3.32 24.69
N VAL A 48 -1.40 2.91 25.62
CA VAL A 48 -2.84 3.16 25.53
C VAL A 48 -3.16 4.55 26.11
N ALA A 49 -3.79 5.41 25.33
CA ALA A 49 -4.21 6.74 25.77
C ALA A 49 -5.49 7.19 25.03
N PRO A 50 -6.35 8.00 25.68
CA PRO A 50 -7.52 8.55 25.00
C PRO A 50 -7.12 9.49 23.85
N PRO A 51 -7.94 9.58 22.79
CA PRO A 51 -7.64 10.43 21.64
C PRO A 51 -7.65 11.92 22.03
N PHE A 52 -6.66 12.68 21.56
CA PHE A 52 -6.59 14.12 21.77
C PHE A 52 -7.62 14.85 20.91
N ASN A 53 -8.58 15.54 21.54
CA ASN A 53 -9.64 16.24 20.84
C ASN A 53 -9.27 17.72 20.59
N SER A 54 -8.66 18.00 19.44
CA SER A 54 -8.36 19.37 19.00
C SER A 54 -8.30 19.49 17.48
N GLU A 55 -8.28 20.73 16.99
CA GLU A 55 -8.06 20.99 15.57
C GLU A 55 -6.65 20.57 15.14
N ARG A 56 -6.59 19.79 14.06
CA ARG A 56 -5.33 19.26 13.52
C ARG A 56 -4.53 20.35 12.79
N LYS A 57 -3.25 20.53 13.16
CA LYS A 57 -2.31 21.34 12.37
C LYS A 57 -1.82 20.60 11.12
N GLN A 58 -1.31 21.37 10.15
CA GLN A 58 -0.82 20.82 8.88
C GLN A 58 0.38 19.87 9.06
N PHE A 59 0.46 18.88 8.17
CA PHE A 59 1.56 17.92 8.04
C PHE A 59 2.48 18.24 6.85
N GLY A 60 2.41 19.48 6.34
CA GLY A 60 3.08 19.90 5.12
C GLY A 60 2.42 19.38 3.85
N GLN A 61 3.17 19.48 2.76
CA GLN A 61 2.80 19.00 1.43
C GLN A 61 3.68 17.81 1.03
N TRP A 62 3.38 17.18 -0.10
CA TRP A 62 4.28 16.22 -0.72
C TRP A 62 5.61 16.90 -1.04
N ILE A 63 6.72 16.29 -0.64
CA ILE A 63 8.07 16.81 -0.90
C ILE A 63 8.62 16.23 -2.20
N THR A 64 9.53 16.96 -2.83
CA THR A 64 10.31 16.45 -3.96
C THR A 64 11.25 15.34 -3.50
N ILE A 65 11.21 14.20 -4.19
CA ILE A 65 12.02 13.02 -3.90
C ILE A 65 13.16 12.87 -4.90
N ASP A 66 12.86 13.00 -6.19
CA ASP A 66 13.84 12.88 -7.26
C ASP A 66 13.44 13.75 -8.45
N GLY A 67 14.35 14.62 -8.89
CA GLY A 67 14.08 15.59 -9.97
C GLY A 67 12.81 16.41 -9.71
N LYS A 68 11.78 16.19 -10.53
CA LYS A 68 10.44 16.83 -10.40
C LYS A 68 9.37 15.93 -9.77
N CYS A 69 9.74 14.71 -9.40
CA CYS A 69 8.83 13.74 -8.80
C CYS A 69 8.69 13.99 -7.30
N ASP A 70 7.46 14.22 -6.86
CA ASP A 70 7.13 14.30 -5.44
C ASP A 70 6.87 12.91 -4.83
N THR A 71 6.62 12.87 -3.53
CA THR A 71 6.22 11.67 -2.79
C THR A 71 5.05 10.94 -3.44
N ARG A 72 4.03 11.65 -3.94
CA ARG A 72 2.88 11.01 -4.58
C ARG A 72 3.32 10.27 -5.84
N LYS A 73 4.18 10.87 -6.66
CA LYS A 73 4.73 10.22 -7.86
C LYS A 73 5.60 9.02 -7.52
N ALA A 74 6.44 9.13 -6.49
CA ALA A 74 7.26 8.02 -6.02
C ALA A 74 6.40 6.81 -5.61
N ILE A 75 5.31 7.04 -4.86
CA ILE A 75 4.40 5.97 -4.44
C ILE A 75 3.63 5.39 -5.64
N LEU A 76 3.09 6.22 -6.54
CA LEU A 76 2.38 5.72 -7.73
C LEU A 76 3.28 4.87 -8.62
N LYS A 77 4.58 5.21 -8.73
CA LYS A 77 5.56 4.40 -9.45
C LYS A 77 5.86 3.08 -8.74
N ARG A 78 6.10 3.13 -7.42
CA ARG A 78 6.35 1.94 -6.59
C ARG A 78 5.18 0.97 -6.61
N ASP A 79 3.96 1.50 -6.63
CA ASP A 79 2.73 0.74 -6.38
C ASP A 79 1.99 0.28 -7.64
N ALA A 80 2.56 0.55 -8.82
CA ALA A 80 1.98 0.09 -10.07
C ALA A 80 2.16 -1.43 -10.25
N ILE A 81 1.25 -2.05 -11.00
CA ILE A 81 1.39 -3.46 -11.40
C ILE A 81 2.27 -3.58 -12.64
N ASP A 82 2.16 -2.62 -13.55
CA ASP A 82 2.99 -2.50 -14.75
C ASP A 82 3.89 -1.27 -14.66
N ASP A 83 4.92 -1.20 -15.51
CA ASP A 83 5.80 -0.04 -15.59
C ASP A 83 5.03 1.27 -15.81
N VAL A 84 5.38 2.28 -15.01
CA VAL A 84 4.82 3.64 -15.13
C VAL A 84 5.65 4.45 -16.11
N ILE A 85 4.98 5.00 -17.13
CA ILE A 85 5.59 5.96 -18.05
C ILE A 85 5.37 7.37 -17.51
N LEU A 86 6.47 8.11 -17.37
CA LEU A 86 6.49 9.49 -16.92
C LEU A 86 6.88 10.42 -18.07
N ASP A 87 6.32 11.63 -18.10
CA ASP A 87 6.82 12.73 -18.94
C ASP A 87 7.99 13.48 -18.28
N SER A 88 8.53 14.49 -18.95
CA SER A 88 9.64 15.32 -18.48
C SER A 88 9.33 16.16 -17.23
N ASP A 89 8.06 16.26 -16.85
CA ASP A 89 7.58 16.97 -15.66
C ASP A 89 7.13 16.00 -14.55
N CYS A 90 7.45 14.72 -14.68
CA CYS A 90 6.99 13.65 -13.79
C CYS A 90 5.45 13.49 -13.75
N GLY A 91 4.77 13.91 -14.82
CA GLY A 91 3.38 13.57 -15.10
C GLY A 91 3.26 12.09 -15.43
N ILE A 92 2.20 11.43 -14.93
CA ILE A 92 1.93 10.02 -15.23
C ILE A 92 1.22 9.95 -16.58
N VAL A 93 1.91 9.40 -17.57
CA VAL A 93 1.40 9.21 -18.93
C VAL A 93 0.68 7.87 -19.05
N SER A 94 1.22 6.83 -18.41
CA SER A 94 0.63 5.49 -18.42
C SER A 94 1.04 4.70 -17.18
N GLY A 95 0.19 3.77 -16.75
CA GLY A 95 0.44 2.80 -15.71
C GLY A 95 -0.85 2.02 -15.39
N SER A 96 -0.75 1.03 -14.52
CA SER A 96 -1.90 0.26 -14.04
C SER A 96 -1.75 0.00 -12.55
N TRP A 97 -2.86 0.00 -11.82
CA TRP A 97 -2.84 -0.19 -10.37
C TRP A 97 -3.94 -1.15 -9.94
N ARG A 98 -3.68 -1.83 -8.82
CA ARG A 98 -4.71 -2.51 -8.04
C ARG A 98 -4.68 -1.93 -6.65
N SER A 99 -5.82 -1.44 -6.21
CA SER A 99 -5.98 -0.89 -4.87
C SER A 99 -5.88 -2.00 -3.83
N ASP A 100 -4.94 -1.87 -2.89
CA ASP A 100 -4.74 -2.87 -1.83
C ASP A 100 -5.90 -2.88 -0.82
N TYR A 101 -6.72 -1.83 -0.76
CA TYR A 101 -7.85 -1.75 0.16
C TYR A 101 -9.08 -2.51 -0.30
N ASP A 102 -9.36 -2.53 -1.60
CA ASP A 102 -10.60 -3.09 -2.16
C ASP A 102 -10.38 -4.03 -3.36
N GLY A 103 -9.13 -4.29 -3.74
CA GLY A 103 -8.75 -5.21 -4.81
C GLY A 103 -9.11 -4.70 -6.21
N LYS A 104 -9.63 -3.47 -6.33
CA LYS A 104 -10.09 -2.95 -7.63
C LYS A 104 -8.91 -2.64 -8.53
N LEU A 105 -8.99 -3.15 -9.77
CA LEU A 105 -8.13 -2.72 -10.86
C LEU A 105 -8.54 -1.32 -11.30
N ILE A 106 -7.58 -0.40 -11.35
CA ILE A 106 -7.75 0.95 -11.85
C ILE A 106 -7.12 1.01 -13.23
N LEU A 107 -7.98 1.02 -14.25
CA LEU A 107 -7.59 1.05 -15.67
C LEU A 107 -7.35 2.47 -16.20
N ASP A 108 -7.56 3.49 -15.36
CA ASP A 108 -7.18 4.85 -15.73
C ASP A 108 -5.66 5.01 -15.68
N ARG A 109 -5.04 4.97 -16.85
CA ARG A 109 -3.60 5.02 -17.03
C ARG A 109 -2.92 6.27 -16.48
N HIS A 110 -3.69 7.32 -16.18
CA HIS A 110 -3.21 8.58 -15.59
C HIS A 110 -3.38 8.65 -14.07
N ALA A 111 -3.79 7.55 -13.41
CA ALA A 111 -3.96 7.45 -11.97
C ALA A 111 -4.94 8.46 -11.34
N ARG A 112 -5.94 8.98 -12.08
CA ARG A 112 -6.91 9.95 -11.52
C ARG A 112 -7.89 9.29 -10.55
N GLY A 113 -8.10 7.98 -10.67
CA GLY A 113 -8.87 7.18 -9.73
C GLY A 113 -8.11 6.75 -8.47
N MET A 114 -6.82 7.12 -8.36
CA MET A 114 -5.94 6.71 -7.27
C MET A 114 -5.70 7.86 -6.29
N ASP A 115 -5.75 7.54 -5.00
CA ASP A 115 -5.20 8.38 -3.94
C ASP A 115 -3.95 7.73 -3.35
N ILE A 116 -3.08 8.55 -2.78
CA ILE A 116 -2.05 8.07 -1.86
C ILE A 116 -2.63 8.23 -0.46
N ASP A 117 -2.81 7.11 0.21
CA ASP A 117 -3.25 7.10 1.60
C ASP A 117 -2.05 6.95 2.54
N HIS A 118 -2.27 7.41 3.77
CA HIS A 118 -1.44 7.15 4.92
C HIS A 118 -2.04 5.95 5.68
N ILE A 119 -1.30 4.84 5.82
CA ILE A 119 -1.74 3.65 6.57
C ILE A 119 -2.30 4.08 7.92
N VAL A 120 -1.53 4.84 8.71
CA VAL A 120 -2.06 5.61 9.84
C VAL A 120 -2.46 7.00 9.35
N PRO A 121 -3.77 7.33 9.23
CA PRO A 121 -4.22 8.62 8.70
C PRO A 121 -3.62 9.80 9.45
N LEU A 122 -3.41 10.92 8.76
CA LEU A 122 -2.90 12.14 9.42
C LEU A 122 -3.80 12.62 10.57
N LYS A 123 -5.12 12.41 10.46
CA LYS A 123 -6.07 12.70 11.55
C LYS A 123 -5.85 11.77 12.75
N GLU A 124 -5.64 10.49 12.48
CA GLU A 124 -5.39 9.49 13.51
C GLU A 124 -4.07 9.79 14.24
N ALA A 125 -2.99 9.99 13.48
CA ALA A 125 -1.70 10.37 14.05
C ALA A 125 -1.79 11.62 14.94
N TRP A 126 -2.60 12.62 14.53
CA TRP A 126 -2.82 13.81 15.35
C TRP A 126 -3.43 13.48 16.70
N VAL A 127 -4.53 12.72 16.73
CA VAL A 127 -5.20 12.37 17.99
C VAL A 127 -4.39 11.40 18.84
N SER A 128 -3.45 10.67 18.23
CA SER A 128 -2.54 9.71 18.88
C SER A 128 -1.18 10.28 19.31
N GLY A 129 -0.99 11.61 19.32
CA GLY A 129 0.22 12.24 19.88
C GLY A 129 1.00 13.15 18.93
N ALA A 130 0.74 13.10 17.62
CA ALA A 130 1.42 13.98 16.66
C ALA A 130 1.09 15.48 16.85
N TYR A 131 0.08 15.80 17.66
CA TYR A 131 -0.21 17.17 18.10
C TYR A 131 0.97 17.83 18.81
N ASN A 132 1.82 17.04 19.47
CA ASN A 132 2.99 17.52 20.21
C ASN A 132 4.28 17.52 19.38
N TRP A 133 4.23 17.08 18.12
CA TRP A 133 5.40 17.05 17.26
C TRP A 133 5.79 18.43 16.73
N THR A 134 7.06 18.56 16.33
CA THR A 134 7.50 19.69 15.50
C THR A 134 6.86 19.61 14.11
N ALA A 135 6.96 20.68 13.32
CA ALA A 135 6.47 20.67 11.94
C ALA A 135 7.26 19.68 11.07
N GLU A 136 8.58 19.61 11.29
CA GLU A 136 9.51 18.76 10.55
C GLU A 136 9.16 17.28 10.74
N ARG A 137 8.88 16.86 11.99
CA ARG A 137 8.48 15.47 12.28
C ARG A 137 7.12 15.11 11.65
N ARG A 138 6.18 16.06 11.57
CA ARG A 138 4.92 15.84 10.83
C ARG A 138 5.15 15.72 9.32
N ILE A 139 6.05 16.51 8.75
CA ILE A 139 6.44 16.41 7.33
C ILE A 139 7.09 15.06 7.06
N GLU A 140 8.00 14.61 7.93
CA GLU A 140 8.64 13.29 7.83
C GLU A 140 7.58 12.16 7.84
N PHE A 141 6.65 12.18 8.82
CA PHE A 141 5.56 11.20 8.88
C PHE A 141 4.69 11.20 7.63
N ALA A 142 4.38 12.38 7.09
CA ALA A 142 3.53 12.47 5.91
C ALA A 142 4.23 12.03 4.63
N ASN A 143 5.57 12.01 4.60
CA ASN A 143 6.37 11.71 3.41
C ASN A 143 7.25 10.46 3.59
N ASP A 144 6.89 9.58 4.52
CA ASP A 144 7.67 8.40 4.84
C ASP A 144 7.59 7.33 3.75
N LEU A 145 8.69 7.18 3.01
CA LEU A 145 8.86 6.20 1.95
C LEU A 145 9.55 4.91 2.42
N ILE A 146 10.12 4.90 3.63
CA ILE A 146 10.94 3.79 4.13
C ILE A 146 10.05 2.76 4.82
N ARG A 147 9.14 3.22 5.67
CA ARG A 147 8.21 2.36 6.40
C ARG A 147 6.92 2.19 5.59
N PRO A 148 6.07 1.21 5.93
CA PRO A 148 4.78 0.98 5.26
C PRO A 148 3.73 2.06 5.57
N GLN A 149 4.08 3.34 5.55
CA GLN A 149 3.17 4.41 5.91
C GLN A 149 2.37 4.93 4.71
N LEU A 150 2.90 4.86 3.49
CA LEU A 150 2.23 5.39 2.30
C LEU A 150 1.89 4.27 1.32
N LEU A 151 0.73 4.36 0.67
CA LEU A 151 0.31 3.43 -0.39
C LEU A 151 -0.68 4.03 -1.38
N ALA A 152 -0.64 3.54 -2.63
CA ALA A 152 -1.61 3.88 -3.65
C ALA A 152 -2.87 2.99 -3.54
N VAL A 153 -4.03 3.61 -3.38
CA VAL A 153 -5.34 2.94 -3.23
C VAL A 153 -6.40 3.63 -4.07
N SER A 154 -7.55 2.96 -4.25
CA SER A 154 -8.68 3.60 -4.93
C SER A 154 -9.14 4.81 -4.12
N ALA A 155 -9.43 5.92 -4.79
CA ALA A 155 -9.91 7.14 -4.12
C ALA A 155 -11.19 6.89 -3.31
N GLN A 156 -12.05 5.95 -3.78
CA GLN A 156 -13.24 5.56 -3.05
C GLN A 156 -12.91 4.89 -1.72
N SER A 157 -12.03 3.88 -1.70
CA SER A 157 -11.67 3.16 -0.48
C SER A 157 -10.96 4.07 0.53
N ASN A 158 -10.09 4.96 0.05
CA ASN A 158 -9.43 5.96 0.89
C ASN A 158 -10.44 6.89 1.58
N ARG A 159 -11.41 7.43 0.83
CA ARG A 159 -12.47 8.29 1.40
C ARG A 159 -13.39 7.53 2.35
N MET A 160 -13.65 6.25 2.07
CA MET A 160 -14.36 5.36 3.00
C MET A 160 -13.57 5.04 4.25
N LYS A 161 -12.23 5.02 4.21
CA LYS A 161 -11.40 4.91 5.42
C LYS A 161 -11.45 6.21 6.21
N GLY A 162 -11.13 7.33 5.57
CA GLY A 162 -11.03 8.63 6.21
C GLY A 162 -9.99 8.61 7.34
N GLY A 163 -10.33 9.19 8.49
CA GLY A 163 -9.47 9.17 9.68
C GLY A 163 -9.83 8.09 10.70
N ARG A 164 -10.36 6.94 10.26
CA ARG A 164 -10.75 5.84 11.14
C ARG A 164 -9.59 4.88 11.39
N ASP A 165 -9.50 4.40 12.61
CA ASP A 165 -8.61 3.33 13.05
C ASP A 165 -9.17 1.92 12.73
N PRO A 166 -8.36 0.85 12.90
CA PRO A 166 -8.74 -0.54 12.63
C PRO A 166 -9.95 -1.08 13.40
N SER A 167 -10.37 -0.44 14.51
CA SER A 167 -11.62 -0.80 15.20
C SER A 167 -12.86 -0.39 14.40
N LYS A 168 -12.75 0.65 13.57
CA LYS A 168 -13.86 1.28 12.83
C LYS A 168 -13.82 1.03 11.34
N TRP A 169 -12.66 0.71 10.77
CA TRP A 169 -12.51 0.46 9.34
C TRP A 169 -11.37 -0.52 9.04
N MET A 170 -11.61 -1.43 8.11
CA MET A 170 -10.61 -2.39 7.61
C MET A 170 -10.74 -2.56 6.10
N PRO A 171 -9.63 -2.86 5.38
CA PRO A 171 -9.66 -3.23 3.97
C PRO A 171 -10.71 -4.32 3.68
N SER A 172 -11.47 -4.16 2.60
CA SER A 172 -12.40 -5.20 2.13
C SER A 172 -11.66 -6.29 1.37
N PHE A 173 -10.51 -5.96 0.75
CA PHE A 173 -9.63 -6.95 0.14
C PHE A 173 -8.91 -7.77 1.22
N ARG A 174 -9.31 -9.04 1.35
CA ARG A 174 -8.90 -9.89 2.47
C ARG A 174 -7.40 -10.17 2.50
N GLU A 175 -6.77 -10.34 1.34
CA GLU A 175 -5.34 -10.63 1.26
C GLU A 175 -4.47 -9.52 1.86
N PHE A 176 -4.98 -8.27 1.88
CA PHE A 176 -4.24 -7.14 2.41
C PHE A 176 -4.49 -6.86 3.90
N ARG A 177 -5.43 -7.56 4.55
CA ARG A 177 -5.76 -7.28 5.96
C ARG A 177 -4.59 -7.52 6.91
N CYS A 178 -3.83 -8.59 6.71
CA CYS A 178 -2.67 -8.86 7.56
C CYS A 178 -1.51 -7.88 7.33
N PRO A 179 -1.10 -7.61 6.08
CA PRO A 179 -0.16 -6.52 5.80
C PRO A 179 -0.62 -5.18 6.39
N TYR A 180 -1.89 -4.82 6.26
CA TYR A 180 -2.44 -3.57 6.80
C TYR A 180 -2.29 -3.46 8.33
N VAL A 181 -2.65 -4.51 9.07
CA VAL A 181 -2.56 -4.51 10.55
C VAL A 181 -1.09 -4.48 10.99
N ARG A 182 -0.22 -5.22 10.30
CA ARG A 182 1.23 -5.22 10.58
C ARG A 182 1.85 -3.84 10.34
N ALA A 183 1.54 -3.23 9.20
CA ALA A 183 1.96 -1.89 8.85
C ALA A 183 1.48 -0.85 9.87
N TRP A 184 0.21 -0.93 10.26
CA TRP A 184 -0.39 0.00 11.21
C TRP A 184 0.36 0.01 12.55
N ILE A 185 0.58 -1.17 13.13
CA ILE A 185 1.29 -1.33 14.40
C ILE A 185 2.75 -0.86 14.26
N GLN A 186 3.45 -1.27 13.19
CA GLN A 186 4.83 -0.87 12.93
C GLN A 186 4.98 0.65 12.83
N VAL A 187 4.08 1.33 12.11
CA VAL A 187 4.09 2.78 11.97
C VAL A 187 3.83 3.45 13.31
N LYS A 188 2.80 3.03 14.06
CA LYS A 188 2.51 3.62 15.37
C LYS A 188 3.68 3.44 16.34
N HIS A 189 4.29 2.26 16.35
CA HIS A 189 5.43 1.95 17.20
C HIS A 189 6.64 2.82 16.86
N PHE A 190 7.02 2.87 15.58
CA PHE A 190 8.17 3.67 15.15
C PHE A 190 8.00 5.17 15.47
N TYR A 191 6.79 5.70 15.28
CA TYR A 191 6.52 7.11 15.51
C TYR A 191 6.19 7.45 16.96
N GLY A 192 6.11 6.47 17.86
CA GLY A 192 5.71 6.69 19.25
C GLY A 192 4.29 7.22 19.40
N LEU A 193 3.39 6.80 18.51
CA LEU A 193 1.97 7.14 18.57
C LEU A 193 1.26 6.23 19.56
N THR A 194 0.29 6.78 20.29
CA THR A 194 -0.57 6.01 21.17
C THR A 194 -1.66 5.27 20.39
N VAL A 195 -2.30 4.32 21.05
CA VAL A 195 -3.56 3.71 20.60
C VAL A 195 -4.63 3.98 21.63
N ASP A 196 -5.88 4.13 21.20
CA ASP A 196 -6.99 4.06 22.15
C ASP A 196 -7.31 2.60 22.51
N GLN A 197 -8.18 2.40 23.51
CA GLN A 197 -8.48 1.04 24.00
C GLN A 197 -9.19 0.20 22.95
N ASP A 198 -10.16 0.76 22.23
CA ASP A 198 -10.93 0.05 21.20
C ASP A 198 -10.02 -0.38 20.04
N GLU A 199 -9.09 0.50 19.66
CA GLU A 199 -8.07 0.24 18.67
C GLU A 199 -7.10 -0.86 19.12
N LYS A 200 -6.58 -0.79 20.36
CA LYS A 200 -5.68 -1.82 20.92
C LYS A 200 -6.33 -3.20 20.87
N ASP A 201 -7.58 -3.29 21.29
CA ASP A 201 -8.33 -4.56 21.34
C ASP A 201 -8.60 -5.09 19.91
N ALA A 202 -8.96 -4.20 18.99
CA ALA A 202 -9.15 -4.57 17.58
C ALA A 202 -7.85 -5.10 16.96
N LEU A 203 -6.73 -4.40 17.16
CA LEU A 203 -5.40 -4.81 16.67
C LEU A 203 -5.00 -6.17 17.25
N ALA A 204 -5.15 -6.36 18.57
CA ALA A 204 -4.82 -7.62 19.25
C ALA A 204 -5.67 -8.80 18.74
N LYS A 205 -6.93 -8.56 18.37
CA LYS A 205 -7.78 -9.58 17.74
C LYS A 205 -7.37 -9.87 16.30
N LEU A 206 -7.10 -8.83 15.52
CA LEU A 206 -6.80 -8.96 14.10
C LEU A 206 -5.46 -9.66 13.87
N ILE A 207 -4.42 -9.27 14.61
CA ILE A 207 -3.04 -9.80 14.45
C ILE A 207 -2.89 -11.27 14.88
N LYS A 208 -3.87 -11.85 15.58
CA LYS A 208 -3.91 -13.30 15.91
C LYS A 208 -4.30 -14.17 14.72
N ASN A 209 -5.01 -13.58 13.76
CA ASN A 209 -5.44 -14.24 12.52
C ASN A 209 -4.47 -13.97 11.36
N CYS A 210 -3.32 -13.40 11.72
CA CYS A 210 -2.08 -13.29 10.97
C CYS A 210 -1.05 -14.14 11.74
#